data_AF-A0A0Q6J3Z6-F1
#
_entry.id   AF-A0A0Q6J3Z6-F1
#
_cell.length_a   1.000
_cell.length_b   1.000
_cell.length_c   1.000
_cell.angle_alpha   90.00
_cell.angle_beta   90.00
_cell.angle_gamma   90.00
#
_symmetry.space_group_name_H-M   'P 1'
#
loop_
_entity.id
_entity.type
_entity.pdbx_description
1 polymer ?
#
loop_
_entity_poly.entity_id
_entity_poly.type
_entity_poly.pdbx_seq_one_letter_code
_entity_poly.pdbx_strand_id
1 'polypeptide(L)'
;MMLYNLVNALSKHGSGCAYIAPLGCALLLLLTVFFCASALNPRINPADSVADPETLKVPSHLYFGVISTHWKREQYVREFNELMVNPDALVREIASQVHVNAQIASDKMAATKRAIWMLTSAVGALAVTALVVLIQG
;
A
#
# COMPACT_ATOMS: atom_id res chain seq x y z
N MET A 1 -26.60 -7.85 -13.20
CA MET A 1 -27.98 -8.21 -12.79
C MET A 1 -28.22 -8.07 -11.29
N MET A 2 -27.37 -8.63 -10.41
CA MET A 2 -27.59 -8.55 -8.94
C MET A 2 -27.66 -7.11 -8.38
N LEU A 3 -26.77 -6.21 -8.82
CA LEU A 3 -26.75 -4.82 -8.36
C LEU A 3 -28.03 -4.05 -8.73
N TYR A 4 -28.54 -4.26 -9.95
CA TYR A 4 -29.79 -3.65 -10.43
C TYR A 4 -30.99 -4.15 -9.63
N ASN A 5 -31.05 -5.45 -9.34
CA ASN A 5 -32.14 -6.02 -8.53
C ASN A 5 -32.12 -5.49 -7.09
N LEU A 6 -30.93 -5.27 -6.54
CA LEU A 6 -30.76 -4.73 -5.18
C LEU A 6 -31.18 -3.25 -5.11
N VAL A 7 -30.80 -2.44 -6.11
CA VAL A 7 -31.23 -1.04 -6.25
C VAL A 7 -32.74 -0.95 -6.48
N ASN A 8 -33.31 -1.81 -7.31
CA ASN A 8 -34.74 -1.82 -7.61
C ASN A 8 -35.58 -2.25 -6.39
N ALA A 9 -35.09 -3.20 -5.59
CA ALA A 9 -35.72 -3.61 -4.33
C ALA A 9 -35.69 -2.49 -3.28
N LEU A 10 -34.55 -1.80 -3.15
CA LEU A 10 -34.40 -0.62 -2.27
C LEU A 10 -35.32 0.54 -2.68
N SER A 11 -35.48 0.77 -3.98
CA SER A 11 -36.33 1.84 -4.52
C SER A 11 -37.83 1.58 -4.31
N LYS A 12 -38.26 0.31 -4.21
CA LYS A 12 -39.67 -0.06 -4.03
C LYS A 12 -40.14 -0.07 -2.57
N HIS A 13 -39.25 -0.33 -1.60
CA HIS A 13 -39.60 -0.56 -0.19
C HIS A 13 -38.82 0.28 0.84
N GLY A 14 -37.90 1.14 0.42
CA GLY A 14 -36.94 1.79 1.33
C GLY A 14 -37.50 2.93 2.18
N SER A 15 -37.68 2.67 3.49
CA SER A 15 -37.50 3.70 4.52
C SER A 15 -36.04 4.19 4.48
N GLY A 16 -35.75 5.43 4.91
CA GLY A 16 -34.41 6.05 4.79
C GLY A 16 -33.24 5.22 5.33
N CYS A 17 -33.50 4.29 6.26
CA CYS A 17 -32.51 3.36 6.82
C CYS A 17 -31.98 2.35 5.79
N ALA A 18 -32.78 1.98 4.80
CA ALA A 18 -32.42 0.97 3.79
C ALA A 18 -31.27 1.43 2.87
N TYR A 19 -31.07 2.74 2.71
CA TYR A 19 -29.99 3.32 1.88
C TYR A 19 -28.65 3.44 2.61
N ILE A 20 -28.63 3.38 3.94
CA ILE A 20 -27.42 3.61 4.74
C ILE A 20 -26.39 2.49 4.52
N ALA A 21 -26.81 1.23 4.57
CA ALA A 21 -25.91 0.09 4.42
C ALA A 21 -25.29 -0.04 3.02
N PRO A 22 -26.03 0.13 1.90
CA PRO A 22 -25.45 0.18 0.55
C PRO A 22 -24.45 1.32 0.35
N LEU A 23 -24.78 2.53 0.82
CA LEU A 23 -23.89 3.70 0.71
C LEU A 23 -22.62 3.50 1.54
N GLY A 24 -22.76 2.96 2.76
CA GLY A 24 -21.63 2.58 3.61
C GLY A 24 -20.73 1.53 2.95
N CYS A 25 -21.33 0.50 2.33
CA CYS A 25 -20.58 -0.52 1.59
C CYS A 25 -19.79 0.10 0.43
N ALA A 26 -20.42 0.96 -0.38
CA ALA A 26 -19.74 1.65 -1.47
C ALA A 26 -18.56 2.50 -0.98
N LEU A 27 -18.73 3.25 0.11
CA LEU A 27 -17.67 4.04 0.73
C LEU A 27 -16.51 3.15 1.23
N LEU A 28 -16.81 2.05 1.93
CA LEU A 28 -15.80 1.13 2.44
C LEU A 28 -15.00 0.46 1.31
N LEU A 29 -15.65 0.16 0.18
CA LEU A 29 -14.96 -0.35 -1.02
C LEU A 29 -14.02 0.70 -1.62
N LEU A 30 -14.45 1.97 -1.72
CA LEU A 30 -13.58 3.05 -2.19
C LEU A 30 -12.37 3.24 -1.27
N LEU A 31 -12.57 3.20 0.06
CA LEU A 31 -11.47 3.26 1.02
C LEU A 31 -10.53 2.06 0.91
N THR A 32 -11.06 0.86 0.64
CA THR A 32 -10.26 -0.33 0.39
C THR A 32 -9.33 -0.12 -0.81
N VAL A 33 -9.88 0.36 -1.93
CA VAL A 33 -9.10 0.68 -3.13
C VAL A 33 -8.03 1.73 -2.83
N PHE A 34 -8.36 2.78 -2.07
CA PHE A 34 -7.42 3.82 -1.66
C PHE A 34 -6.25 3.26 -0.84
N PHE A 35 -6.51 2.41 0.16
CA PHE A 35 -5.45 1.81 0.97
C PHE A 35 -4.62 0.78 0.18
N CYS A 36 -5.24 0.02 -0.73
CA CYS A 36 -4.52 -0.85 -1.65
C CYS A 36 -3.59 -0.06 -2.58
N ALA A 37 -4.09 1.03 -3.17
CA ALA A 37 -3.28 1.91 -4.01
C ALA A 37 -2.13 2.53 -3.20
N SER A 38 -2.39 2.94 -1.97
CA SER A 38 -1.36 3.46 -1.05
C SER A 38 -0.28 2.41 -0.73
N ALA A 39 -0.64 1.14 -0.57
CA ALA A 39 0.31 0.04 -0.36
C ALA A 39 1.14 -0.29 -1.62
N LEU A 40 0.56 -0.06 -2.80
CA LEU A 40 1.20 -0.24 -4.12
C LEU A 40 2.10 0.93 -4.52
N ASN A 41 1.90 2.12 -3.93
CA ASN A 41 2.60 3.33 -4.35
C ASN A 41 4.12 3.10 -4.25
N PRO A 42 4.90 3.37 -5.33
CA PRO A 42 6.34 3.29 -5.28
C PRO A 42 6.90 4.25 -4.22
N ARG A 43 8.10 3.93 -3.71
CA ARG A 43 8.78 4.72 -2.66
C ARG A 43 8.79 6.19 -3.06
N ILE A 44 8.16 7.03 -2.25
CA ILE A 44 7.93 8.44 -2.58
C ILE A 44 9.11 9.32 -2.13
N ASN A 45 9.99 8.80 -1.28
CA ASN A 45 11.07 9.57 -0.70
C ASN A 45 12.39 9.31 -1.46
N PRO A 46 12.94 10.33 -2.14
CA PRO A 46 14.27 10.25 -2.74
C PRO A 46 15.35 9.96 -1.69
N ALA A 47 15.10 10.35 -0.43
CA ALA A 47 15.97 10.09 0.72
C ALA A 47 16.23 8.59 0.94
N ASP A 48 15.27 7.72 0.59
CA ASP A 48 15.39 6.27 0.73
C ASP A 48 16.46 5.67 -0.21
N SER A 49 16.89 6.45 -1.19
CA SER A 49 17.90 6.04 -2.18
C SER A 49 19.31 6.46 -1.77
N VAL A 50 19.50 7.20 -0.68
CA VAL A 50 20.79 7.83 -0.33
C VAL A 50 21.57 6.97 0.66
N ALA A 51 22.85 6.71 0.35
CA ALA A 51 23.74 5.90 1.20
C ALA A 51 24.09 6.60 2.53
N ASP A 52 24.19 7.93 2.49
CA ASP A 52 24.61 8.76 3.61
C ASP A 52 23.73 10.02 3.76
N PRO A 53 22.98 10.13 4.87
CA PRO A 53 22.10 11.26 5.11
C PRO A 53 22.84 12.59 5.29
N GLU A 54 24.13 12.59 5.62
CA GLU A 54 24.91 13.82 5.77
C GLU A 54 25.43 14.36 4.42
N THR A 55 25.78 13.49 3.48
CA THR A 55 26.32 13.92 2.18
C THR A 55 25.25 14.08 1.10
N LEU A 56 24.01 13.62 1.33
CA LEU A 56 22.78 13.82 0.52
C LEU A 56 22.87 13.50 -0.99
N LYS A 57 24.03 13.06 -1.51
CA LYS A 57 24.34 13.06 -2.95
C LYS A 57 24.66 11.71 -3.56
N VAL A 58 24.99 10.69 -2.77
CA VAL A 58 25.39 9.39 -3.33
C VAL A 58 24.25 8.39 -3.19
N PRO A 59 23.74 7.83 -4.29
CA PRO A 59 22.76 6.78 -4.22
C PRO A 59 23.37 5.52 -3.58
N SER A 60 22.61 4.81 -2.78
CA SER A 60 23.05 3.57 -2.16
C SER A 60 23.27 2.47 -3.20
N HIS A 61 24.47 1.91 -3.21
CA HIS A 61 24.89 0.72 -3.93
C HIS A 61 24.04 -0.51 -3.62
N LEU A 62 23.35 -0.54 -2.47
CA LEU A 62 22.49 -1.66 -2.11
C LEU A 62 21.04 -1.48 -2.63
N TYR A 63 20.69 -0.30 -3.18
CA TYR A 63 19.29 0.04 -3.49
C TYR A 63 18.88 -0.41 -4.89
N PHE A 64 18.15 -1.52 -4.95
CA PHE A 64 17.69 -2.14 -6.21
C PHE A 64 16.97 -1.19 -7.18
N GLY A 65 16.22 -0.21 -6.67
CA GLY A 65 15.49 0.74 -7.52
C GLY A 65 16.40 1.68 -8.33
N VAL A 66 17.65 1.88 -7.87
CA VAL A 66 18.60 2.81 -8.49
C VAL A 66 19.80 2.07 -9.10
N ILE A 67 20.11 0.84 -8.65
CA ILE A 67 21.20 0.02 -9.22
C ILE A 67 21.09 -0.05 -10.75
N SER A 68 19.92 -0.40 -11.28
CA SER A 68 19.73 -0.60 -12.73
C SER A 68 19.62 0.69 -13.53
N THR A 69 19.33 1.83 -12.89
CA THR A 69 19.11 3.11 -13.57
C THR A 69 20.31 4.04 -13.48
N HIS A 70 21.16 3.89 -12.45
CA HIS A 70 22.30 4.76 -12.20
C HIS A 70 23.63 4.15 -12.64
N TRP A 71 23.82 2.83 -12.51
CA TRP A 71 25.09 2.19 -12.84
C TRP A 71 25.00 1.22 -14.03
N LYS A 72 26.07 1.19 -14.83
CA LYS A 72 26.36 0.03 -15.69
C LYS A 72 26.92 -1.10 -14.84
N ARG A 73 26.66 -2.36 -15.21
CA ARG A 73 27.11 -3.56 -14.47
C ARG A 73 28.57 -3.49 -14.03
N GLU A 74 29.50 -3.23 -14.94
CA GLU A 74 30.94 -3.18 -14.63
C GLU A 74 31.34 -2.02 -13.71
N GLN A 75 30.62 -0.89 -13.82
CA GLN A 75 30.84 0.25 -12.95
C GLN A 75 30.34 -0.06 -11.53
N TYR A 76 29.16 -0.65 -11.43
CA TYR A 76 28.60 -1.10 -10.16
C TYR A 76 29.53 -2.08 -9.43
N VAL A 77 30.09 -3.07 -10.15
CA VAL A 77 31.02 -4.04 -9.56
C VAL A 77 32.28 -3.36 -9.02
N ARG A 78 32.82 -2.35 -9.70
CA ARG A 78 33.99 -1.61 -9.19
C ARG A 78 33.66 -0.81 -7.94
N GLU A 79 32.61 -0.01 -7.97
CA GLU A 79 32.22 0.84 -6.83
C GLU A 79 31.78 0.00 -5.62
N PHE A 80 31.11 -1.13 -5.86
CA PHE A 80 30.75 -2.07 -4.80
C PHE A 80 31.99 -2.75 -4.18
N ASN A 81 33.01 -3.08 -4.98
CA ASN A 81 34.27 -3.58 -4.44
C ASN A 81 35.02 -2.52 -3.63
N GLU A 82 35.01 -1.25 -4.06
CA GLU A 82 35.59 -0.15 -3.28
C GLU A 82 34.87 0.02 -1.93
N LEU A 83 33.54 -0.10 -1.92
CA LEU A 83 32.75 -0.09 -0.69
C LEU A 83 33.12 -1.24 0.26
N MET A 84 33.37 -2.44 -0.28
CA MET A 84 33.78 -3.61 0.51
C MET A 84 35.12 -3.45 1.22
N VAL A 85 36.01 -2.60 0.70
CA VAL A 85 37.31 -2.30 1.33
C VAL A 85 37.16 -1.35 2.53
N ASN A 86 36.00 -0.68 2.66
CA ASN A 86 35.67 0.17 3.80
C ASN A 86 34.51 -0.43 4.63
N PRO A 87 34.81 -1.29 5.62
CA PRO A 87 33.79 -2.03 6.36
C PRO A 87 32.81 -1.14 7.14
N ASP A 88 33.25 0.01 7.66
CA ASP A 88 32.38 0.94 8.39
C ASP A 88 31.34 1.59 7.45
N ALA A 89 31.75 1.94 6.23
CA ALA A 89 30.86 2.48 5.22
C ALA A 89 29.85 1.41 4.75
N LEU A 90 30.31 0.18 4.54
CA LEU A 90 29.44 -0.94 4.17
C LEU A 90 28.38 -1.24 5.25
N VAL A 91 28.79 -1.31 6.53
CA VAL A 91 27.86 -1.55 7.65
C VAL A 91 26.84 -0.43 7.75
N ARG A 92 27.26 0.83 7.60
CA ARG A 92 26.35 1.98 7.60
C ARG A 92 25.32 1.88 6.49
N GLU A 93 25.75 1.54 5.28
CA GLU A 93 24.87 1.43 4.13
C GLU A 93 23.86 0.29 4.29
N ILE A 94 24.29 -0.88 4.78
CA ILE A 94 23.42 -2.01 5.13
C ILE A 94 22.41 -1.59 6.20
N ALA A 95 22.85 -0.97 7.29
CA ALA A 95 21.97 -0.56 8.39
C ALA A 95 20.91 0.44 7.93
N SER A 96 21.31 1.43 7.12
CA SER A 96 20.40 2.42 6.51
C SER A 96 19.34 1.72 5.65
N GLN A 97 19.77 0.83 4.75
CA GLN A 97 18.87 0.05 3.88
C GLN A 97 17.89 -0.82 4.65
N VAL A 98 18.38 -1.54 5.66
CA VAL A 98 17.55 -2.41 6.50
C VAL A 98 16.50 -1.58 7.23
N HIS A 99 16.89 -0.43 7.79
CA HIS A 99 15.97 0.48 8.47
C HIS A 99 14.90 1.02 7.53
N VAL A 100 15.29 1.55 6.37
CA VAL A 100 14.37 2.07 5.35
C VAL A 100 13.43 0.97 4.84
N ASN A 101 13.95 -0.23 4.54
CA ASN A 101 13.14 -1.36 4.10
C ASN A 101 12.14 -1.79 5.19
N ALA A 102 12.54 -1.79 6.46
CA ALA A 102 11.66 -2.12 7.58
C ALA A 102 10.55 -1.08 7.76
N GLN A 103 10.87 0.21 7.64
CA GLN A 103 9.88 1.29 7.71
C GLN A 103 8.84 1.16 6.59
N ILE A 104 9.28 0.99 5.35
CA ILE A 104 8.40 0.83 4.19
C ILE A 104 7.53 -0.42 4.32
N ALA A 105 8.11 -1.54 4.75
CA ALA A 105 7.35 -2.77 4.99
C ALA A 105 6.27 -2.54 6.05
N SER A 106 6.60 -1.84 7.13
CA SER A 106 5.65 -1.49 8.20
C SER A 106 4.51 -0.61 7.69
N ASP A 107 4.81 0.42 6.90
CA ASP A 107 3.81 1.33 6.35
C ASP A 107 2.88 0.62 5.35
N LYS A 108 3.44 -0.22 4.47
CA LYS A 108 2.67 -1.05 3.55
C LYS A 108 1.78 -2.03 4.29
N MET A 109 2.30 -2.71 5.31
CA MET A 109 1.52 -3.62 6.16
C MET A 109 0.39 -2.88 6.89
N ALA A 110 0.63 -1.67 7.38
CA ALA A 110 -0.39 -0.84 8.01
C ALA A 110 -1.51 -0.46 7.02
N ALA A 111 -1.16 -0.04 5.80
CA ALA A 111 -2.11 0.25 4.74
C ALA A 111 -2.92 -1.00 4.35
N THR A 112 -2.25 -2.13 4.12
CA THR A 112 -2.91 -3.42 3.79
C THR A 112 -3.84 -3.87 4.91
N LYS A 113 -3.42 -3.77 6.19
CA LYS A 113 -4.27 -4.09 7.34
C LYS A 113 -5.54 -3.25 7.35
N ARG A 114 -5.44 -1.95 7.10
CA ARG A 114 -6.61 -1.06 6.99
C ARG A 114 -7.51 -1.47 5.82
N ALA A 115 -6.94 -1.77 4.65
CA ALA A 115 -7.71 -2.25 3.49
C ALA A 115 -8.52 -3.52 3.81
N ILE A 116 -7.90 -4.51 4.48
CA ILE A 116 -8.57 -5.76 4.87
C ILE A 116 -9.74 -5.49 5.82
N TRP A 117 -9.55 -4.61 6.82
CA TRP A 117 -10.64 -4.24 7.73
C TRP A 117 -11.80 -3.55 7.01
N MET A 118 -11.51 -2.64 6.08
CA MET A 118 -12.54 -1.96 5.28
C MET A 118 -13.30 -2.94 4.38
N LEU A 119 -12.58 -3.86 3.71
CA LEU A 119 -13.18 -4.88 2.87
C LEU A 119 -14.08 -5.83 3.67
N THR A 120 -13.59 -6.31 4.81
CA THR A 120 -14.36 -7.20 5.70
C THR A 120 -15.64 -6.51 6.17
N SER A 121 -15.55 -5.22 6.51
CA SER A 121 -16.70 -4.42 6.93
C SER A 121 -17.69 -4.20 5.77
N ALA A 122 -17.20 -3.99 4.55
CA ALA A 122 -18.03 -3.84 3.35
C ALA A 122 -18.83 -5.12 3.06
N VAL A 123 -18.17 -6.29 3.16
CA VAL A 123 -18.84 -7.59 3.01
C VAL A 123 -19.91 -7.78 4.08
N GLY A 124 -19.63 -7.41 5.34
CA GLY A 124 -20.61 -7.43 6.42
C GLY A 124 -21.83 -6.54 6.13
N ALA A 125 -21.62 -5.29 5.69
CA ALA A 125 -22.68 -4.36 5.33
C ALA A 125 -23.54 -4.86 4.16
N LEU A 126 -22.91 -5.51 3.18
CA LEU A 126 -23.61 -6.13 2.05
C LEU A 126 -24.49 -7.30 2.53
N ALA A 127 -23.99 -8.15 3.43
CA ALA A 127 -24.74 -9.25 4.00
C ALA A 127 -25.98 -8.77 4.78
N VAL A 128 -25.83 -7.71 5.58
CA VAL A 128 -26.96 -7.08 6.29
C VAL A 128 -27.99 -6.53 5.30
N THR A 129 -27.54 -5.86 4.23
CA THR A 129 -28.44 -5.32 3.20
C THR A 129 -29.25 -6.45 2.54
N ALA A 130 -28.59 -7.56 2.20
CA ALA A 130 -29.26 -8.73 1.63
C ALA A 130 -30.29 -9.33 2.61
N LEU A 131 -29.97 -9.43 3.90
CA LEU A 131 -30.90 -9.92 4.92
C LEU A 131 -32.12 -9.02 5.06
N VAL A 132 -31.94 -7.69 5.08
CA VAL A 132 -33.05 -6.73 5.17
C VAL A 132 -33.97 -6.87 3.97
N VAL A 133 -33.42 -6.97 2.75
CA VAL A 133 -34.21 -7.18 1.53
C VAL A 133 -34.98 -8.51 1.59
N LEU A 134 -34.37 -9.59 2.11
CA LEU A 134 -35.06 -10.88 2.27
C LEU A 134 -36.19 -10.86 3.31
N ILE A 135 -36.08 -10.03 4.35
CA ILE A 135 -37.12 -9.92 5.39
C ILE A 135 -38.25 -8.98 4.95
N GLN A 136 -37.94 -7.95 4.15
CA GLN A 136 -38.89 -6.92 3.73
C GLN A 136 -39.54 -7.18 2.35
N GLY A 137 -38.91 -7.99 1.50
CA GLY A 137 -39.43 -8.40 0.19
C GLY A 137 -40.20 -9.70 0.25
#